data_AF-K1S527-F1
#
_entry.id   AF-K1S527-F1
#
_cell.length_a   1.000
_cell.length_b   1.000
_cell.length_c   1.000
_cell.angle_alpha   90.00
_cell.angle_beta   90.00
_cell.angle_gamma   90.00
#
_symmetry.space_group_name_H-M   'P 1'
#
loop_
_entity.id
_entity.type
_entity.pdbx_description
1 polymer ?
#
loop_
_entity_poly.entity_id
_entity_poly.type
_entity_poly.pdbx_seq_one_letter_code
_entity_poly.pdbx_strand_id
1 'polypeptide(L)'
;YHILKLAVSHDYGIYHCTGSGICSWYDFASEIIRLSGLPCTVKPVTSAQYKEMNPKSADRPAWSALENRALRCSVGDDMRDWKDAIQDFFNNWDGK
;
A
#
# COMPACT_ATOMS: atom_id res chain seq x y z
N TYR A 1 1.32 -10.36 -10.82
CA TYR A 1 0.47 -11.01 -11.87
C TYR A 1 -0.59 -11.95 -11.26
N HIS A 2 -0.83 -11.92 -9.95
CA HIS A 2 -1.70 -12.89 -9.24
C HIS A 2 -3.15 -12.89 -9.69
N ILE A 3 -3.70 -11.73 -10.05
CA ILE A 3 -5.05 -11.62 -10.62
C ILE A 3 -5.16 -12.42 -11.93
N LEU A 4 -4.12 -12.39 -12.78
CA LEU A 4 -4.11 -13.17 -14.03
C LEU A 4 -4.02 -14.67 -13.75
N LYS A 5 -3.23 -15.09 -12.74
CA LYS A 5 -3.20 -16.49 -12.30
C LYS A 5 -4.59 -16.95 -11.83
N LEU A 6 -5.31 -16.13 -11.07
CA LEU A 6 -6.67 -16.42 -10.62
C LEU A 6 -7.65 -16.51 -11.81
N ALA A 7 -7.55 -15.59 -12.77
CA ALA A 7 -8.47 -15.51 -13.91
C ALA A 7 -8.46 -16.75 -14.81
N VAL A 8 -7.37 -17.52 -14.82
CA VAL A 8 -7.26 -18.79 -15.58
C VAL A 8 -7.36 -20.03 -14.70
N SER A 9 -7.66 -19.86 -13.41
CA SER A 9 -7.86 -20.95 -12.44
C SER A 9 -9.35 -21.25 -12.24
N HIS A 10 -9.65 -22.27 -11.42
CA HIS A 10 -11.00 -22.52 -10.91
C HIS A 10 -11.13 -22.14 -9.43
N ASP A 11 -10.15 -21.39 -8.89
CA ASP A 11 -10.08 -21.00 -7.48
C ASP A 11 -10.93 -19.75 -7.23
N TYR A 12 -12.24 -19.86 -7.42
CA TYR A 12 -13.18 -18.76 -7.18
C TYR A 12 -13.26 -18.41 -5.69
N GLY A 13 -13.48 -17.12 -5.40
CA GLY A 13 -13.67 -16.66 -4.03
C GLY A 13 -13.31 -15.20 -3.83
N ILE A 14 -13.20 -14.81 -2.57
CA ILE A 14 -12.80 -13.47 -2.13
C ILE A 14 -11.33 -13.51 -1.73
N TYR A 15 -10.55 -12.57 -2.25
CA TYR A 15 -9.11 -12.49 -2.06
C TYR A 15 -8.68 -11.11 -1.55
N HIS A 16 -7.77 -11.10 -0.57
CA HIS A 16 -6.91 -9.94 -0.33
C HIS A 16 -5.69 -10.03 -1.25
N CYS A 17 -5.29 -8.89 -1.81
CA CYS A 17 -4.16 -8.79 -2.73
C CYS A 17 -3.45 -7.45 -2.53
N THR A 18 -2.64 -7.33 -1.48
CA THR A 18 -1.83 -6.13 -1.19
C THR A 18 -0.34 -6.43 -1.34
N GLY A 19 0.49 -5.39 -1.46
CA GLY A 19 1.95 -5.54 -1.30
C GLY A 19 2.28 -6.12 0.08
N SER A 20 3.42 -6.79 0.20
CA SER A 20 3.91 -7.29 1.49
C SER A 20 4.54 -6.17 2.31
N GLY A 21 4.68 -6.40 3.61
CA GLY A 21 5.08 -5.39 4.58
C GLY A 21 3.91 -4.56 5.10
N ILE A 22 4.19 -3.74 6.12
CA ILE A 22 3.20 -2.89 6.80
C ILE A 22 3.82 -1.51 6.98
N CYS A 23 3.03 -0.46 6.78
CA CYS A 23 3.47 0.90 7.00
C CYS A 23 2.29 1.79 7.40
N SER A 24 2.58 2.88 8.10
CA SER A 24 1.61 3.96 8.31
C SER A 24 1.58 4.91 7.11
N TRP A 25 0.57 5.78 7.04
CA TRP A 25 0.55 6.87 6.04
C TRP A 25 1.77 7.78 6.13
N TYR A 26 2.31 7.97 7.34
CA TYR A 26 3.54 8.73 7.56
C TYR A 26 4.75 8.05 6.91
N ASP A 27 4.91 6.73 7.11
CA ASP A 27 6.02 5.97 6.54
C ASP A 27 5.94 5.95 5.01
N PHE A 28 4.74 5.76 4.45
CA PHE A 28 4.52 5.75 3.01
C PHE A 28 4.85 7.12 2.39
N ALA A 29 4.34 8.21 2.98
CA ALA A 29 4.66 9.57 2.52
C ALA A 29 6.16 9.88 2.65
N SER A 30 6.80 9.45 3.74
CA SER A 30 8.24 9.65 3.96
C SER A 30 9.08 8.94 2.89
N GLU A 31 8.70 7.72 2.51
CA GLU A 31 9.39 6.98 1.45
C GLU A 31 9.20 7.64 0.08
N ILE A 32 8.00 8.11 -0.24
CA ILE A 32 7.73 8.85 -1.48
C ILE A 32 8.60 10.11 -1.56
N ILE A 33 8.65 10.90 -0.48
CA ILE A 33 9.48 12.12 -0.45
C ILE A 33 10.96 11.78 -0.58
N ARG A 34 11.44 10.73 0.12
CA ARG A 34 12.81 10.23 -0.01
C ARG A 34 13.15 9.86 -1.45
N LEU A 35 12.27 9.12 -2.13
CA LEU A 35 12.47 8.68 -3.51
C LEU A 35 12.38 9.83 -4.52
N SER A 36 11.55 10.84 -4.25
CA SER A 36 11.40 12.00 -5.12
C SER A 36 12.62 12.94 -5.13
N GLY A 37 13.48 12.86 -4.11
CA GLY A 37 14.60 13.80 -3.91
C GLY A 37 14.16 15.24 -3.59
N LEU A 38 12.88 15.47 -3.32
CA LEU A 38 12.36 16.81 -2.99
C LEU A 38 12.79 17.23 -1.58
N PRO A 39 13.12 18.51 -1.36
CA PRO A 39 13.48 19.04 -0.04
C PRO A 39 12.23 19.29 0.81
N CYS A 40 11.47 18.23 1.10
CA CYS A 40 10.25 18.26 1.90
C CYS A 40 10.45 17.43 3.18
N THR A 41 9.95 17.93 4.31
CA THR A 41 9.96 17.20 5.58
C THR A 41 8.57 16.70 5.89
N VAL A 42 8.41 15.37 5.95
CA VAL A 42 7.16 14.74 6.38
C VAL A 42 7.09 14.80 7.91
N LYS A 43 6.00 15.34 8.46
CA LYS A 43 5.76 15.40 9.90
C LYS A 43 4.67 14.40 10.29
N PRO A 44 4.87 13.60 11.35
CA PRO A 44 3.84 12.69 11.82
C PRO A 44 2.70 13.49 12.48
N VAL A 45 1.46 13.03 12.28
CA VAL A 45 0.27 13.52 12.98
C VAL A 45 -0.57 12.33 13.41
N THR A 46 -1.26 12.44 14.54
CA THR A 46 -2.20 11.41 14.98
C THR A 46 -3.53 11.53 14.23
N SER A 47 -4.31 10.45 14.16
CA SER A 47 -5.64 10.49 13.56
C SER A 47 -6.57 11.51 14.23
N ALA A 48 -6.42 11.72 15.55
CA ALA A 48 -7.19 12.72 16.29
C ALA A 48 -6.83 14.15 15.87
N GLN A 49 -5.53 14.47 15.79
CA GLN A 49 -5.06 15.76 15.29
C GLN A 49 -5.51 15.99 13.85
N TYR A 50 -5.43 14.97 13.00
CA TYR A 50 -5.88 15.07 11.62
C TYR A 50 -7.38 15.37 11.52
N LYS A 51 -8.22 14.71 12.34
CA LYS A 51 -9.67 14.93 12.39
C LYS A 51 -10.01 16.33 12.90
N GLU A 52 -9.30 16.83 13.90
CA GLU A 52 -9.46 18.20 14.40
C GLU A 52 -9.15 19.24 13.31
N MET A 53 -8.03 19.07 12.59
CA MET A 53 -7.66 19.93 11.46
C MET A 53 -8.61 19.77 10.25
N ASN A 54 -9.23 18.60 10.10
CA ASN A 54 -10.09 18.26 8.96
C ASN A 54 -11.43 17.65 9.44
N PRO A 55 -12.35 18.45 10.02
CA PRO A 55 -13.56 17.92 10.67
C PRO A 55 -14.49 17.16 9.73
N LYS A 56 -14.47 17.50 8.43
CA LYS A 56 -15.29 16.87 7.37
C LYS A 56 -14.69 15.56 6.83
N SER A 57 -13.49 15.17 7.26
CA SER A 57 -12.85 13.93 6.81
C SER A 57 -13.62 12.70 7.32
N ALA A 58 -13.65 11.63 6.53
CA ALA A 58 -14.27 10.37 6.92
C ALA A 58 -13.47 9.67 8.04
N ASP A 59 -14.16 8.90 8.87
CA ASP A 59 -13.51 8.06 9.87
C ASP A 59 -12.75 6.93 9.17
N ARG A 60 -11.48 6.77 9.53
CA ARG A 60 -10.58 5.77 8.95
C ARG A 60 -10.25 4.72 10.01
N PRO A 61 -10.18 3.43 9.65
CA PRO A 61 -9.69 2.41 10.56
C PRO A 61 -8.25 2.71 10.96
N ALA A 62 -7.90 2.48 12.23
CA ALA A 62 -6.52 2.61 12.70
C ALA A 62 -5.59 1.54 12.10
N TRP A 63 -6.16 0.42 11.65
CA TRP A 63 -5.43 -0.71 11.08
C TRP A 63 -6.19 -1.28 9.89
N SER A 64 -5.58 -1.20 8.70
CA SER A 64 -6.13 -1.73 7.45
C SER A 64 -5.12 -2.62 6.71
N ALA A 65 -4.10 -3.13 7.40
CA ALA A 65 -3.22 -4.14 6.82
C ALA A 65 -3.99 -5.46 6.65
N LEU A 66 -3.88 -6.04 5.47
CA LEU A 66 -4.60 -7.25 5.09
C LEU A 66 -3.63 -8.41 4.91
N GLU A 67 -4.07 -9.61 5.31
CA GLU A 67 -3.32 -10.82 5.06
C GLU A 67 -3.76 -11.46 3.74
N ASN A 68 -2.82 -11.70 2.83
CA ASN A 68 -3.03 -12.39 1.54
C ASN A 68 -3.17 -13.93 1.70
N ARG A 69 -3.87 -14.40 2.74
CA ARG A 69 -3.95 -15.83 3.07
C ARG A 69 -4.57 -16.66 1.94
N ALA A 70 -5.67 -16.18 1.36
CA ALA A 70 -6.34 -16.86 0.26
C ALA A 70 -5.43 -17.01 -0.97
N LEU A 71 -4.63 -15.98 -1.30
CA LEU A 71 -3.63 -16.06 -2.37
C LEU A 71 -2.56 -17.11 -2.07
N ARG A 72 -2.01 -17.11 -0.85
CA ARG A 72 -1.00 -18.11 -0.41
C ARG A 72 -1.50 -19.54 -0.53
N CYS A 73 -2.77 -19.77 -0.22
CA CYS A 73 -3.37 -21.10 -0.25
C CYS A 73 -3.86 -21.53 -1.65
N SER A 74 -3.83 -20.66 -2.67
CA SER A 74 -4.22 -21.00 -4.04
C SER A 74 -3.07 -20.83 -5.03
N VAL A 75 -2.89 -19.64 -5.60
CA VAL A 75 -1.99 -19.35 -6.71
C VAL A 75 -0.59 -18.87 -6.29
N GLY A 76 -0.34 -18.85 -4.97
CA GLY A 76 0.86 -18.31 -4.33
C GLY A 76 0.74 -16.83 -3.96
N ASP A 77 1.68 -16.33 -3.16
CA ASP A 77 1.78 -14.93 -2.71
C ASP A 77 3.20 -14.44 -2.96
N ASP A 78 3.42 -13.97 -4.18
CA ASP A 78 4.66 -13.36 -4.65
C ASP A 78 4.47 -11.83 -4.76
N MET A 79 3.59 -11.27 -3.91
CA MET A 79 3.37 -9.84 -3.85
C MET A 79 4.63 -9.16 -3.32
N ARG A 80 5.14 -8.18 -4.09
CA ARG A 80 6.36 -7.44 -3.76
C ARG A 80 6.22 -6.71 -2.43
N ASP A 81 7.36 -6.50 -1.75
CA ASP A 81 7.42 -5.56 -0.64
C ASP A 81 6.97 -4.17 -1.14
N TRP A 82 6.22 -3.45 -0.31
CA TRP A 82 5.66 -2.16 -0.71
C TRP A 82 6.74 -1.14 -1.08
N LYS A 83 7.94 -1.21 -0.48
CA LYS A 83 9.07 -0.33 -0.83
C LYS A 83 9.64 -0.65 -2.19
N ASP A 84 9.80 -1.93 -2.51
CA ASP A 84 10.24 -2.36 -3.84
C ASP A 84 9.23 -1.94 -4.91
N ALA A 85 7.93 -2.05 -4.60
CA ALA A 85 6.86 -1.67 -5.51
C ALA A 85 6.84 -0.15 -5.80
N ILE A 86 7.02 0.70 -4.78
CA ILE A 86 7.07 2.16 -4.99
C ILE A 86 8.39 2.59 -5.63
N GLN A 87 9.52 1.95 -5.31
CA GLN A 87 10.80 2.19 -5.99
C GLN A 87 10.70 1.88 -7.49
N ASP A 88 10.07 0.75 -7.84
CA ASP A 88 9.82 0.38 -9.23
C ASP A 88 8.87 1.38 -9.92
N PHE A 89 7.85 1.86 -9.22
CA PHE A 89 7.02 2.95 -9.73
C PHE A 89 7.87 4.19 -10.09
N PHE A 90 8.75 4.66 -9.19
CA PHE A 90 9.63 5.80 -9.47
C PHE A 90 10.60 5.55 -10.64
N ASN A 91 11.11 4.33 -10.79
CA ASN A 91 12.02 3.99 -11.89
C ASN A 91 11.33 4.00 -13.26
N ASN A 92 10.03 3.74 -13.30
CA ASN A 92 9.24 3.66 -14.54
C ASN A 92 8.30 4.87 -14.72
N TRP A 93 8.27 5.79 -13.76
CA TRP A 93 7.48 7.00 -13.83
C TRP A 93 8.14 7.99 -14.80
N ASP A 94 7.45 8.32 -15.89
CA ASP A 94 7.97 9.19 -16.94
C ASP A 94 7.75 10.68 -16.65
N GLY A 95 7.25 11.02 -15.46
CA GLY A 95 7.02 12.40 -15.03
C GLY A 95 5.83 13.08 -15.73
N LYS A 96 5.05 12.35 -16.53
CA LYS A 96 3.92 12.87 -17.29
C LYS A 96 2.57 12.42 -16.74
#